data_AF-A0A9E3ULX2-F1
#
_entry.id   AF-A0A9E3ULX2-F1
#
_cell.length_a   1.000
_cell.length_b   1.000
_cell.length_c   1.000
_cell.angle_alpha   90.00
_cell.angle_beta   90.00
_cell.angle_gamma   90.00
#
_symmetry.space_group_name_H-M   'P 1'
#
loop_
_entity.id
_entity.type
_entity.pdbx_description
1 polymer ?
#
loop_
_entity_poly.entity_id
_entity_poly.type
_entity_poly.pdbx_seq_one_letter_code
_entity_poly.pdbx_strand_id
1 'polypeptide(L)'
;MTNAPDTPLAHIAFDGEIIHWRGPAPYLFVEIPDDRLGEVRYAARLASYGWGCVPIEARIGATDFTSSLFPKDGSYRLPVKIAVQKREGIGLGDRVHVVMRIVAR
;
A
#
# COMPACT_ATOMS: atom_id res chain seq x y z
N MET A 1 24.66 9.81 11.47
CA MET A 1 24.24 8.43 11.79
C MET A 1 23.33 7.97 10.66
N THR A 2 23.91 7.37 9.61
CA THR A 2 23.13 6.83 8.49
C THR A 2 22.67 5.45 8.93
N ASN A 3 21.40 5.34 9.36
CA ASN A 3 20.81 4.04 9.61
C ASN A 3 20.86 3.27 8.27
N ALA A 4 21.39 2.05 8.26
CA ALA A 4 21.27 1.19 7.09
C ALA A 4 19.78 1.11 6.72
N PRO A 5 19.41 1.10 5.43
CA PRO A 5 18.01 0.89 5.11
C PRO A 5 17.60 -0.46 5.70
N ASP A 6 16.62 -0.45 6.61
CA ASP A 6 15.97 -1.67 7.07
C ASP A 6 15.61 -2.45 5.82
N THR A 7 16.16 -3.67 5.69
CA THR A 7 15.93 -4.48 4.51
C THR A 7 14.42 -4.72 4.40
N PRO A 8 13.78 -4.36 3.28
CA PRO A 8 12.35 -4.51 3.14
C PRO A 8 11.97 -6.00 3.25
N LEU A 9 10.89 -6.27 3.98
CA LEU A 9 10.35 -7.61 4.20
C LEU A 9 9.73 -8.20 2.92
N ALA A 10 9.32 -7.34 1.99
CA ALA A 10 8.81 -7.71 0.66
C ALA A 10 8.94 -6.52 -0.30
N HIS A 11 9.04 -6.80 -1.60
CA HIS A 11 8.99 -5.82 -2.67
C HIS A 11 7.99 -6.27 -3.73
N ILE A 12 6.88 -5.55 -3.83
CA ILE A 12 5.69 -5.96 -4.58
C ILE A 12 5.38 -4.89 -5.62
N ALA A 13 5.08 -5.32 -6.84
CA ALA A 13 4.58 -4.46 -7.89
C ALA A 13 3.32 -5.08 -8.52
N PHE A 14 2.31 -4.25 -8.77
CA PHE A 14 1.05 -4.70 -9.33
C PHE A 14 0.26 -3.54 -9.96
N ASP A 15 -0.65 -3.86 -10.87
CA ASP A 15 -1.65 -2.93 -11.36
C ASP A 15 -2.96 -3.13 -10.61
N GLY A 16 -3.64 -2.04 -10.29
CA GLY A 16 -4.94 -2.09 -9.63
C GLY A 16 -5.83 -0.91 -9.96
N GLU A 17 -7.13 -1.11 -9.85
CA GLU A 17 -8.13 -0.05 -10.01
C GLU A 17 -8.29 0.71 -8.69
N ILE A 18 -8.40 2.04 -8.78
CA ILE A 18 -8.73 2.88 -7.64
C ILE A 18 -10.21 2.75 -7.33
N ILE A 19 -10.54 2.20 -6.17
CA ILE A 19 -11.90 2.01 -5.68
C ILE A 19 -12.23 3.00 -4.56
N HIS A 20 -13.51 3.34 -4.43
CA HIS A 20 -14.02 4.13 -3.31
C HIS A 20 -14.50 3.23 -2.17
N TRP A 21 -14.13 3.54 -0.94
CA TRP A 21 -14.67 2.87 0.25
C TRP A 21 -15.20 3.86 1.29
N ARG A 22 -16.33 3.51 1.93
CA ARG A 22 -16.95 4.34 2.97
C ARG A 22 -16.14 4.24 4.27
N GLY A 23 -15.51 5.35 4.67
CA GLY A 23 -14.72 5.51 5.91
C GLY A 23 -14.28 6.98 6.06
N PRO A 24 -13.47 7.36 7.07
CA PRO A 24 -12.83 8.69 7.08
C PRO A 24 -11.94 8.86 5.84
N ALA A 25 -11.73 10.10 5.37
CA ALA A 25 -10.85 10.42 4.24
C ALA A 25 -9.50 9.66 4.34
N PRO A 26 -8.90 9.13 3.24
CA PRO A 26 -8.89 9.67 1.88
C PRO A 26 -9.86 9.02 0.86
N TYR A 27 -10.84 8.23 1.31
CA TYR A 27 -11.91 7.59 0.52
C TYR A 27 -11.51 6.67 -0.65
N LEU A 28 -10.30 6.80 -1.21
CA LEU A 28 -9.81 6.05 -2.37
C LEU A 28 -8.69 5.07 -2.00
N PHE A 29 -8.81 3.86 -2.52
CA PHE A 29 -7.93 2.73 -2.22
C PHE A 29 -7.61 1.94 -3.47
N VAL A 30 -6.52 1.18 -3.44
CA VAL A 30 -6.25 0.10 -4.39
C VAL A 30 -6.21 -1.21 -3.60
N GLU A 31 -6.89 -2.23 -4.07
CA GLU A 31 -6.89 -3.57 -3.45
C GLU A 31 -5.66 -4.36 -3.90
N ILE A 32 -5.07 -5.14 -2.98
CA ILE A 32 -3.97 -6.03 -3.33
C ILE A 32 -4.51 -7.22 -4.14
N PRO A 33 -3.96 -7.52 -5.33
CA PRO A 33 -4.34 -8.67 -6.13
C PRO A 33 -4.11 -10.01 -5.42
N ASP A 34 -4.96 -10.99 -5.70
CA ASP A 34 -4.95 -12.30 -5.05
C ASP A 34 -3.60 -13.03 -5.16
N ASP A 35 -2.92 -12.91 -6.30
CA ASP A 35 -1.60 -13.50 -6.56
C ASP A 35 -0.48 -12.89 -5.68
N ARG A 36 -0.72 -11.71 -5.08
CA ARG A 36 0.21 -11.03 -4.16
C ARG A 36 -0.16 -11.19 -2.69
N LEU A 37 -1.37 -11.65 -2.38
CA LEU A 37 -1.83 -11.76 -0.99
C LEU A 37 -0.97 -12.69 -0.12
N GLY A 38 -0.43 -13.78 -0.69
CA GLY A 38 0.44 -14.69 0.04
C GLY A 38 1.71 -14.00 0.56
N GLU A 39 2.38 -13.25 -0.31
CA GLU A 39 3.59 -12.48 0.00
C GLU A 39 3.30 -11.37 1.02
N VAL A 40 2.23 -10.59 0.81
CA VAL A 40 1.81 -9.55 1.75
C VAL A 40 1.51 -10.14 3.13
N ARG A 41 0.77 -11.25 3.20
CA ARG A 41 0.43 -11.90 4.48
C ARG A 41 1.65 -12.38 5.23
N TYR A 42 2.64 -12.94 4.52
CA TYR A 42 3.88 -13.39 5.15
C TYR A 42 4.66 -12.21 5.75
N ALA A 43 4.88 -11.14 4.96
CA ALA A 43 5.59 -9.95 5.44
C ALA A 43 4.81 -9.21 6.54
N ALA A 44 3.48 -9.14 6.46
CA ALA A 44 2.62 -8.50 7.45
C ALA A 44 2.74 -9.14 8.85
N ARG A 45 2.97 -10.46 8.93
CA ARG A 45 3.19 -11.17 10.20
C ARG A 45 4.46 -10.72 10.91
N LEU A 46 5.48 -10.33 10.14
CA LEU A 46 6.75 -9.83 10.64
C LEU A 46 6.69 -8.32 10.95
N ALA A 47 5.93 -7.56 10.14
CA ALA A 47 5.90 -6.11 10.21
C ALA A 47 4.95 -5.52 11.27
N SER A 48 3.78 -6.14 11.48
CA SER A 48 2.67 -5.48 12.21
C SER A 48 2.61 -5.81 13.70
N TYR A 49 3.40 -6.77 14.19
CA TYR A 49 3.36 -7.28 15.58
C TYR A 49 1.93 -7.47 16.15
N GLY A 50 0.96 -7.80 15.29
CA GLY A 50 -0.45 -8.04 15.69
C GLY A 50 -1.38 -6.82 15.71
N TRP A 51 -0.91 -5.61 15.37
CA TRP A 51 -1.73 -4.37 15.37
C TRP A 51 -2.52 -4.13 14.08
N GLY A 52 -2.42 -5.03 13.10
CA GLY A 52 -3.24 -5.04 11.88
C GLY A 52 -2.78 -4.09 10.77
N CYS A 53 -2.23 -2.91 11.08
CA CYS A 53 -1.67 -2.01 10.06
C CYS A 53 -0.28 -2.47 9.60
N VAL A 54 -0.09 -2.63 8.29
CA VAL A 54 1.21 -3.07 7.71
C VAL A 54 1.93 -1.87 7.12
N PRO A 55 3.03 -1.37 7.71
CA PRO A 55 3.71 -0.18 7.21
C PRO A 55 4.40 -0.46 5.87
N ILE A 56 4.27 0.50 4.95
CA ILE A 56 4.87 0.43 3.62
C ILE A 56 5.52 1.74 3.19
N GLU A 57 6.41 1.61 2.22
CA GLU A 57 6.83 2.66 1.31
C GLU A 57 6.29 2.32 -0.09
N ALA A 58 5.58 3.22 -0.73
CA ALA A 58 4.93 2.98 -2.02
C ALA A 58 5.24 4.08 -3.03
N ARG A 59 5.08 3.75 -4.30
CA ARG A 59 5.14 4.64 -5.45
C ARG A 59 3.95 4.39 -6.36
N ILE A 60 3.33 5.47 -6.82
CA ILE A 60 2.39 5.49 -7.94
C ILE A 60 2.87 6.57 -8.89
N GLY A 61 3.04 6.21 -10.16
CA GLY A 61 3.64 7.10 -11.16
C GLY A 61 5.01 7.62 -10.70
N ALA A 62 5.15 8.94 -10.58
CA ALA A 62 6.39 9.58 -10.10
C ALA A 62 6.39 9.91 -8.59
N THR A 63 5.28 9.67 -7.88
CA THR A 63 5.14 10.07 -6.48
C THR A 63 5.43 8.91 -5.53
N ASP A 64 6.51 9.05 -4.77
CA ASP A 64 6.80 8.23 -3.59
C ASP A 64 6.05 8.71 -2.35
N PHE A 65 5.56 7.77 -1.53
CA PHE A 65 4.88 8.06 -0.28
C PHE A 65 4.96 6.90 0.72
N THR A 66 4.96 7.21 2.01
CA THR A 66 4.82 6.22 3.09
C THR A 66 3.34 6.00 3.43
N SER A 67 2.94 4.78 3.78
CA SER A 67 1.56 4.49 4.15
C SER A 67 1.47 3.25 5.04
N SER A 68 0.25 2.78 5.30
CA SER A 68 0.00 1.45 5.85
C SER A 68 -1.10 0.75 5.05
N LEU A 69 -0.94 -0.55 4.81
CA LEU A 69 -2.01 -1.39 4.29
C LEU A 69 -3.01 -1.70 5.40
N PHE A 70 -4.29 -1.72 5.05
CA PHE A 70 -5.38 -2.06 5.96
C PHE A 70 -5.96 -3.43 5.62
N PRO A 71 -6.02 -4.39 6.57
CA PRO A 71 -6.65 -5.68 6.34
C PRO A 71 -8.16 -5.50 6.23
N LYS A 72 -8.76 -6.08 5.20
CA LYS A 72 -10.20 -5.94 4.97
C LYS A 72 -10.72 -7.06 4.08
N ASP A 73 -11.81 -7.71 4.51
CA ASP A 73 -12.54 -8.74 3.77
C ASP A 73 -11.64 -9.89 3.24
N GLY A 74 -10.58 -10.23 3.98
CA GLY A 74 -9.61 -11.26 3.57
C GLY A 74 -8.52 -10.77 2.60
N SER A 75 -8.50 -9.49 2.26
CA SER A 75 -7.46 -8.84 1.46
C SER A 75 -6.78 -7.72 2.27
N TYR A 76 -5.93 -6.94 1.60
CA TYR A 76 -5.34 -5.71 2.08
C TYR A 76 -5.69 -4.56 1.13
N ARG A 77 -5.89 -3.37 1.68
CA ARG A 77 -6.16 -2.16 0.89
C ARG A 77 -5.08 -1.12 1.12
N LEU A 78 -4.57 -0.57 0.02
CA LEU A 78 -3.62 0.54 -0.01
C LEU A 78 -4.39 1.86 -0.16
N PRO A 79 -4.38 2.76 0.82
CA PRO A 79 -4.97 4.09 0.64
C PRO A 79 -4.18 4.91 -0.39
N VAL A 80 -4.88 5.54 -1.33
CA VAL A 80 -4.29 6.50 -2.26
C VAL A 80 -4.43 7.89 -1.65
N LYS A 81 -3.34 8.45 -1.12
CA LYS A 81 -3.38 9.75 -0.44
C LYS A 81 -3.85 10.86 -1.39
N ILE A 82 -4.61 11.83 -0.89
CA ILE A 82 -5.05 13.01 -1.65
C ILE A 82 -3.86 13.72 -2.33
N ALA A 83 -2.70 13.78 -1.68
CA ALA A 83 -1.49 14.37 -2.26
C ALA A 83 -0.97 13.58 -3.48
N VAL A 84 -1.08 12.26 -3.46
CA VAL A 84 -0.71 11.37 -4.58
C VAL A 84 -1.73 11.52 -5.71
N GLN A 85 -3.04 11.50 -5.38
CA GLN A 85 -4.12 11.74 -6.33
C GLN A 85 -3.89 13.02 -7.13
N LYS A 86 -3.62 14.13 -6.43
CA LYS A 86 -3.38 15.44 -7.05
C LYS A 86 -2.10 15.51 -7.89
N ARG A 87 -1.02 14.88 -7.44
CA ARG A 87 0.29 14.93 -8.16
C ARG A 87 0.28 14.09 -9.43
N GLU A 88 -0.34 12.92 -9.38
CA GLU A 88 -0.38 11.99 -10.51
C GLU A 88 -1.61 12.19 -11.40
N GLY A 89 -2.56 13.04 -11.00
CA GLY A 89 -3.78 13.31 -11.77
C GLY A 89 -4.72 12.10 -11.84
N ILE A 90 -4.78 11.30 -10.77
CA ILE A 90 -5.53 10.04 -10.68
C ILE A 90 -6.72 10.15 -9.71
N GLY A 91 -7.76 9.37 -9.96
CA GLY A 91 -9.00 9.35 -9.19
C GLY A 91 -9.73 8.00 -9.23
N LEU A 92 -10.99 8.00 -8.80
CA LEU A 92 -11.85 6.82 -8.77
C LEU A 92 -12.01 6.20 -10.16
N GLY A 93 -11.80 4.89 -10.28
CA GLY A 93 -11.90 4.12 -11.52
C GLY A 93 -10.62 4.10 -12.36
N ASP A 94 -9.61 4.90 -12.03
CA ASP A 94 -8.34 4.86 -12.75
C ASP A 94 -7.56 3.60 -12.41
N ARG A 95 -6.89 3.04 -13.41
CA ARG A 95 -5.96 1.92 -13.23
C ARG A 95 -4.55 2.45 -13.03
N VAL A 96 -3.90 2.06 -11.94
CA VAL A 96 -2.58 2.53 -11.56
C VAL A 96 -1.59 1.39 -11.36
N HIS A 97 -0.33 1.64 -11.71
CA HIS A 97 0.78 0.78 -11.35
C HIS A 97 1.31 1.19 -9.98
N VAL A 98 1.32 0.24 -9.04
CA VAL A 98 1.83 0.41 -7.68
C VAL A 98 3.13 -0.37 -7.54
N VAL A 99 4.17 0.28 -7.02
CA VAL A 99 5.37 -0.38 -6.52
C VAL A 99 5.46 -0.12 -5.04
N MET A 100 5.60 -1.15 -4.21
CA MET A 100 5.67 -0.97 -2.75
C MET A 100 6.65 -1.92 -2.06
N ARG A 101 7.16 -1.45 -0.92
CA ARG A 101 7.99 -2.22 0.01
C ARG A 101 7.30 -2.31 1.34
N ILE A 102 7.23 -3.51 1.90
CA ILE A 102 6.81 -3.70 3.30
C ILE A 102 8.05 -3.54 4.18
N VAL A 103 7.96 -2.67 5.18
CA VAL A 103 9.08 -2.37 6.09
C VAL A 103 8.79 -2.91 7.49
N ALA A 104 9.81 -3.38 8.20
CA ALA A 104 9.68 -3.60 9.64
C ALA A 104 9.82 -2.25 10.34
N ARG A 105 8.96 -1.92 11.31
CA ARG A 105 9.11 -0.74 12.17
C ARG A 105 9.05 -1.16 13.62
#